data_AF-A0A7Y5ARD3-F1
#
_entry.id   AF-A0A7Y5ARD3-F1
#
_cell.length_a   1.000
_cell.length_b   1.000
_cell.length_c   1.000
_cell.angle_alpha   90.00
_cell.angle_beta   90.00
_cell.angle_gamma   90.00
#
_symmetry.space_group_name_H-M   'P 1'
#
loop_
_entity.id
_entity.type
_entity.pdbx_description
1 polymer ?
#
loop_
_entity_poly.entity_id
_entity_poly.type
_entity_poly.pdbx_seq_one_letter_code
_entity_poly.pdbx_strand_id
1 'polypeptide(L)'
;MLLDDAGLQLQLTPGNAPVETPLQLQLTAENLAGVSAHISGVSMYMGQIPLRFSQQGNSWQAEFLLGACSDPDMQWQLELELTFVNGEKRMLIQQFQSSWR
;
A
#
# COMPACT_ATOMS: atom_id res chain seq x y z
N MET A 1 -1.48 -10.08 -4.51
CA MET A 1 -2.77 -9.46 -4.09
C MET A 1 -2.73 -9.32 -2.59
N LEU A 2 -3.04 -8.14 -2.04
CA LEU A 2 -2.94 -7.86 -0.61
C LEU A 2 -4.28 -8.03 0.11
N LEU A 3 -5.39 -7.62 -0.52
CA LEU A 3 -6.74 -7.71 0.00
C LEU A 3 -7.77 -7.87 -1.12
N ASP A 4 -8.80 -8.65 -0.85
CA ASP A 4 -10.05 -8.72 -1.61
C ASP A 4 -11.19 -8.94 -0.59
N ASP A 5 -11.88 -7.85 -0.26
CA ASP A 5 -13.02 -7.82 0.67
C ASP A 5 -14.20 -7.13 -0.02
N ALA A 6 -15.44 -7.45 0.33
CA ALA A 6 -16.65 -7.11 -0.41
C ALA A 6 -16.70 -5.65 -0.93
N GLY A 7 -16.27 -5.44 -2.18
CA GLY A 7 -16.25 -4.13 -2.86
C GLY A 7 -14.92 -3.34 -2.82
N LEU A 8 -13.85 -3.91 -2.23
CA LEU A 8 -12.53 -3.30 -2.12
C LEU A 8 -11.42 -4.27 -2.52
N GLN A 9 -10.62 -3.87 -3.51
CA GLN A 9 -9.49 -4.64 -4.01
C GLN A 9 -8.20 -3.85 -3.85
N LEU A 10 -7.19 -4.47 -3.24
CA LEU A 10 -5.86 -3.87 -3.07
C LEU A 10 -4.80 -4.78 -3.70
N GLN A 11 -4.10 -4.24 -4.69
CA GLN A 11 -3.11 -4.96 -5.48
C GLN A 11 -1.75 -4.27 -5.40
N LEU A 12 -0.70 -5.05 -5.19
CA LEU A 12 0.68 -4.61 -5.20
C LEU A 12 1.40 -5.28 -6.37
N THR A 13 2.12 -4.48 -7.16
CA THR A 13 2.84 -4.93 -8.35
C THR A 13 4.27 -4.35 -8.37
N PRO A 14 5.31 -5.18 -8.55
CA PRO A 14 5.28 -6.65 -8.53
C PRO A 14 4.83 -7.20 -7.17
N GLY A 15 4.12 -8.34 -7.19
CA GLY A 15 3.49 -8.89 -5.98
C GLY A 15 4.45 -9.41 -4.90
N ASN A 16 5.71 -9.64 -5.26
CA ASN A 16 6.80 -9.99 -4.33
C ASN A 16 7.55 -8.77 -3.77
N ALA A 17 7.11 -7.56 -4.11
CA ALA A 17 7.65 -6.30 -3.62
C ALA A 17 9.19 -6.25 -3.62
N PRO A 18 9.85 -6.38 -4.78
CA PRO A 18 11.30 -6.27 -4.85
C PRO A 18 11.77 -4.91 -4.32
N VAL A 19 12.81 -4.92 -3.47
CA VAL A 19 13.45 -3.70 -3.00
C VAL A 19 14.11 -2.95 -4.16
N GLU A 20 14.30 -1.64 -3.99
CA GLU A 20 14.98 -0.76 -4.94
C GLU A 20 14.40 -0.75 -6.37
N THR A 21 13.17 -1.24 -6.51
CA THR A 21 12.45 -1.33 -7.78
C THR A 21 11.12 -0.58 -7.64
N PRO A 22 10.66 0.16 -8.67
CA PRO A 22 9.36 0.79 -8.64
C PRO A 22 8.25 -0.21 -8.31
N LEU A 23 7.52 0.09 -7.24
CA LEU A 23 6.34 -0.63 -6.82
C LEU A 23 5.11 0.22 -7.07
N GLN A 24 4.03 -0.45 -7.44
CA GLN A 24 2.74 0.17 -7.69
C GLN A 24 1.69 -0.47 -6.79
N LEU A 25 1.00 0.37 -6.03
CA LEU A 25 -0.16 -0.01 -5.24
C LEU A 25 -1.41 0.52 -5.95
N GLN A 26 -2.32 -0.38 -6.31
CA GLN A 26 -3.61 -0.06 -6.89
C GLN A 26 -4.73 -0.44 -5.93
N LEU A 27 -5.57 0.52 -5.59
CA LEU A 27 -6.79 0.36 -4.82
C LEU A 27 -7.99 0.58 -5.73
N THR A 28 -8.90 -0.38 -5.77
CA THR A 28 -10.19 -0.24 -6.46
C THR A 28 -11.30 -0.40 -5.42
N ALA A 29 -12.13 0.62 -5.26
CA ALA A 29 -13.33 0.55 -4.45
C ALA A 29 -14.34 1.59 -4.95
N GLU A 30 -15.62 1.32 -4.73
CA GLU A 30 -16.67 2.28 -5.06
C GLU A 30 -16.77 3.40 -4.03
N ASN A 31 -17.26 4.57 -4.45
CA ASN A 31 -17.62 5.66 -3.56
C ASN A 31 -16.48 6.21 -2.69
N LEU A 32 -15.22 6.06 -3.11
CA LEU A 32 -14.08 6.70 -2.45
C LEU A 32 -13.97 8.18 -2.86
N ALA A 33 -13.92 9.05 -1.86
CA ALA A 33 -13.63 10.48 -2.00
C ALA A 33 -12.13 10.79 -1.79
N GLY A 34 -11.40 9.96 -1.04
CA GLY A 34 -9.99 10.16 -0.79
C GLY A 34 -9.28 8.94 -0.20
N VAL A 35 -7.98 8.89 -0.42
CA VAL A 35 -7.08 7.83 0.06
C VAL A 35 -5.80 8.46 0.58
N SER A 36 -5.39 8.12 1.79
CA SER A 36 -4.07 8.39 2.33
C SER A 36 -3.45 7.10 2.84
N ALA A 37 -2.12 6.98 2.75
CA ALA A 37 -1.44 5.83 3.31
C ALA A 37 0.01 6.12 3.63
N HIS A 38 0.56 5.30 4.53
CA HIS A 38 1.98 5.20 4.77
C HIS A 38 2.40 3.74 4.95
N ILE A 39 3.67 3.48 4.65
CA ILE A 39 4.32 2.20 4.91
C ILE A 39 5.36 2.40 6.00
N SER A 40 5.42 1.48 6.95
CA SER A 40 6.44 1.42 7.99
C SER A 40 7.09 0.03 8.04
N GLY A 41 8.36 -0.01 8.44
CA GLY A 41 9.07 -1.27 8.64
C GLY A 41 8.70 -1.89 9.99
N VAL A 42 8.33 -3.16 10.00
CA VAL A 42 7.94 -3.92 11.20
C VAL A 42 9.14 -4.62 11.83
N SER A 43 9.93 -5.37 11.04
CA SER A 43 11.11 -6.06 11.55
C SER A 43 12.29 -5.11 11.81
N MET A 44 12.41 -4.05 10.99
CA MET A 44 13.38 -2.97 11.19
C MET A 44 12.75 -1.61 10.84
N TYR A 45 12.85 -0.63 11.74
CA TYR A 45 12.30 0.69 11.46
C TYR A 45 13.21 1.48 10.50
N MET A 46 12.71 1.76 9.29
CA MET A 46 13.40 2.54 8.26
C MET A 46 12.73 3.89 7.98
N GLY A 47 11.97 4.41 8.94
CA GLY A 47 11.11 5.58 8.74
C GLY A 47 9.73 5.22 8.21
N GLN A 48 8.96 6.26 7.90
CA GLN A 48 7.64 6.15 7.29
C GLN A 48 7.71 6.60 5.83
N ILE A 49 7.16 5.79 4.93
CA ILE A 49 7.09 6.07 3.50
C ILE A 49 5.66 6.52 3.19
N PRO A 50 5.40 7.82 3.01
CA PRO A 50 4.07 8.30 2.64
C PRO A 50 3.76 7.93 1.18
N LEU A 51 2.58 7.38 0.92
CA LEU A 51 2.10 7.06 -0.42
C LEU A 51 1.28 8.22 -0.96
N ARG A 52 1.61 8.65 -2.18
CA ARG A 52 0.86 9.68 -2.91
C ARG A 52 -0.04 9.03 -3.95
N PHE A 53 -1.33 9.01 -3.69
CA PHE A 53 -2.28 8.44 -4.63
C PHE A 53 -2.72 9.46 -5.68
N SER A 54 -2.88 8.96 -6.90
CA SER A 54 -3.56 9.62 -8.01
C SER A 54 -4.82 8.84 -8.35
N GLN A 55 -5.92 9.55 -8.60
CA GLN A 55 -7.17 8.92 -9.02
C GLN A 55 -7.14 8.66 -10.54
N GLN A 56 -7.46 7.43 -10.92
CA GLN A 56 -7.58 6.97 -12.30
C GLN A 56 -8.94 6.28 -12.48
N GLY A 57 -9.96 7.07 -12.84
CA GLY A 57 -11.34 6.59 -12.92
C GLY A 57 -11.86 6.14 -11.56
N ASN A 58 -12.24 4.87 -11.45
CA ASN A 58 -12.72 4.24 -10.20
C ASN A 58 -11.60 3.57 -9.38
N SER A 59 -10.34 3.83 -9.74
CA SER A 59 -9.17 3.29 -9.06
C SER A 59 -8.25 4.40 -8.55
N TRP A 60 -7.49 4.09 -7.52
CA TRP A 60 -6.47 4.96 -6.94
C TRP A 60 -5.13 4.25 -7.03
N GLN A 61 -4.10 4.96 -7.49
CA GLN A 61 -2.79 4.38 -7.73
C GLN A 61 -1.69 5.23 -7.10
N ALA A 62 -0.76 4.57 -6.41
CA ALA A 62 0.45 5.17 -5.88
C ALA A 62 1.69 4.39 -6.34
N GLU A 63 2.76 5.11 -6.65
CA GLU A 63 4.07 4.54 -6.93
C GLU A 63 5.05 4.87 -5.80
N PHE A 64 5.89 3.91 -5.45
CA PHE A 64 6.84 4.05 -4.35
C PHE A 64 8.04 3.09 -4.51
N LEU A 65 9.04 3.27 -3.65
CA LEU A 65 10.20 2.39 -3.53
C LEU A 65 10.32 1.91 -2.10
N LEU A 66 10.76 0.66 -1.92
CA LEU A 66 11.20 0.13 -0.63
C LEU A 66 12.73 0.09 -0.64
N GLY A 67 13.36 0.61 0.41
CA GLY A 67 14.81 0.50 0.57
C GLY A 67 15.22 -0.91 0.95
N ALA A 68 16.37 -1.36 0.45
CA ALA A 68 17.00 -2.57 0.95
C ALA A 68 17.41 -2.34 2.42
N CYS A 69 16.98 -3.21 3.32
CA CYS A 69 17.46 -3.23 4.72
C CYS A 69 18.61 -4.23 4.85
N SER A 70 18.99 -4.66 6.05
CA SER A 70 19.92 -5.81 6.23
C SER A 70 19.20 -7.15 6.47
N ASP A 71 17.88 -7.11 6.53
CA ASP A 71 17.00 -8.25 6.79
C ASP A 71 16.47 -8.82 5.45
N PRO A 72 16.86 -10.03 5.05
CA PRO A 72 16.40 -10.63 3.80
C PRO A 72 14.88 -10.86 3.77
N ASP A 73 14.23 -10.98 4.93
CA ASP A 73 12.80 -11.28 5.09
C ASP A 73 12.01 -10.10 5.66
N MET A 74 12.42 -8.88 5.31
CA MET A 74 11.86 -7.63 5.80
C MET A 74 10.32 -7.60 5.74
N GLN A 75 9.71 -7.36 6.90
CA GLN A 75 8.27 -7.20 7.03
C GLN A 75 7.90 -5.72 7.00
N TRP A 76 6.93 -5.38 6.16
CA TRP A 76 6.38 -4.04 5.99
C TRP A 76 4.92 -4.01 6.42
N GLN A 77 4.51 -2.91 7.02
CA GLN A 77 3.12 -2.61 7.34
C GLN A 77 2.65 -1.42 6.51
N LEU A 78 1.60 -1.62 5.75
CA LEU A 78 0.81 -0.62 5.06
C LEU A 78 -0.38 -0.22 5.93
N GLU A 79 -0.50 1.06 6.23
CA GLU A 79 -1.68 1.64 6.86
C GLU A 79 -2.38 2.54 5.84
N LEU A 80 -3.63 2.22 5.57
CA LEU A 80 -4.47 2.85 4.55
C LEU A 80 -5.67 3.51 5.25
N GLU A 81 -5.86 4.81 5.07
CA GLU A 81 -7.07 5.52 5.46
C GLU A 81 -7.89 5.85 4.21
N LEU A 82 -9.12 5.36 4.21
CA LEU A 82 -10.09 5.52 3.15
C LEU A 82 -11.16 6.49 3.62
N THR A 83 -11.43 7.52 2.82
CA THR A 83 -12.55 8.42 3.04
C THR A 83 -13.56 8.22 1.93
N PHE A 84 -14.79 7.83 2.29
CA PHE A 84 -15.89 7.61 1.36
C PHE A 84 -16.71 8.88 1.15
N VAL A 85 -17.46 8.96 0.04
CA VAL A 85 -18.30 10.12 -0.32
C VAL A 85 -19.42 10.40 0.71
N ASN A 86 -19.85 9.39 1.46
CA ASN A 86 -20.82 9.53 2.56
C ASN A 86 -20.18 10.12 3.84
N GLY A 87 -18.88 10.42 3.83
CA GLY A 87 -18.12 10.90 4.98
C GLY A 87 -17.59 9.80 5.90
N GLU A 88 -17.91 8.54 5.63
CA GLU A 88 -17.37 7.40 6.37
C GLU A 88 -15.86 7.28 6.16
N LYS A 89 -15.16 6.94 7.23
CA LYS A 89 -13.74 6.65 7.19
C LYS A 89 -13.49 5.19 7.56
N ARG A 90 -12.67 4.51 6.78
CA ARG A 90 -12.24 3.14 7.04
C ARG A 90 -10.72 3.08 7.08
N MET A 91 -10.18 2.48 8.13
CA MET A 91 -8.76 2.19 8.26
C MET A 91 -8.51 0.72 7.93
N LEU A 92 -7.53 0.47 7.06
CA LEU A 92 -7.05 -0.86 6.73
C LEU A 92 -5.58 -0.94 7.07
N ILE A 93 -5.20 -2.04 7.71
CA ILE A 93 -3.80 -2.34 8.01
C ILE A 93 -3.47 -3.64 7.28
N GLN A 94 -2.40 -3.64 6.51
CA GLN A 94 -1.90 -4.84 5.86
C GLN A 94 -0.41 -5.01 5.99
N GLN A 95 0.00 -6.26 6.13
CA GLN A 95 1.42 -6.61 6.18
C GLN A 95 1.83 -7.40 4.95
N PHE A 96 3.04 -7.15 4.47
CA PHE A 96 3.63 -7.87 3.35
C PHE A 96 5.15 -7.94 3.50
N GLN A 97 5.77 -8.86 2.76
CA GLN A 97 7.23 -9.03 2.75
C GLN A 97 7.80 -8.48 1.44
N SER A 98 8.96 -7.83 1.53
CA SER A 98 9.76 -7.47 0.35
C SER A 98 10.72 -8.59 -0.02
N SER A 99 11.17 -8.61 -1.27
CA SER A 99 12.21 -9.53 -1.73
C SER A 99 13.46 -8.81 -2.22
N TRP A 100 14.60 -9.45 -2.00
CA TRP A 100 15.90 -9.04 -2.53
C TRP A 100 16.16 -9.91 -3.74
N ARG A 101 15.87 -9.42 -4.93
CA ARG A 101 16.10 -10.18 -6.17
C ARG A 101 17.28 -9.63 -6.92
#